data_AF-A0A381U314-F1
#
_entry.id   AF-A0A381U314-F1
#
_cell.length_a   1.000
_cell.length_b   1.000
_cell.length_c   1.000
_cell.angle_alpha   90.00
_cell.angle_beta   90.00
_cell.angle_gamma   90.00
#
_symmetry.space_group_name_H-M   'P 1'
#
loop_
_entity.id
_entity.type
_entity.pdbx_description
1 polymer ?
#
loop_
_entity_poly.entity_id
_entity_poly.type
_entity_poly.pdbx_seq_one_letter_code
_entity_poly.pdbx_strand_id
1 'polypeptide(L)'
;VNLDNLKYSETDTTGPLKILHAPTNRDVKNTEAVLDAISQVEMDGLDIQFTLVENVQHSELVEQVSKNDLVIDWLNPEFGIYGVFSIESMAQGRTVICTLTDSLYGKYDLPIISIQPGDLASKITEIYNDRQILADRGKSGHDFVQKYHNPMESAKTVIERYKAVLG
;
A
#
# COMPACT_ATOMS: atom_id res chain seq x y z
N VAL A 1 -9.11 -6.94 -9.05
CA VAL A 1 -9.58 -6.35 -7.78
C VAL A 1 -11.05 -6.00 -7.94
N ASN A 2 -11.93 -6.40 -7.02
CA ASN A 2 -13.32 -5.95 -7.05
C ASN A 2 -13.41 -4.61 -6.32
N LEU A 3 -13.52 -3.51 -7.07
CA LEU A 3 -13.53 -2.15 -6.51
C LEU A 3 -14.89 -1.78 -5.89
N ASP A 4 -15.98 -2.48 -6.21
CA ASP A 4 -17.34 -2.11 -5.80
C ASP A 4 -17.54 -2.15 -4.26
N ASN A 5 -16.73 -2.96 -3.58
CA ASN A 5 -16.78 -3.13 -2.13
C ASN A 5 -15.72 -2.30 -1.37
N LEU A 6 -14.87 -1.56 -2.09
CA LEU A 6 -13.80 -0.77 -1.49
C LEU A 6 -14.24 0.70 -1.43
N LYS A 7 -14.53 1.17 -0.22
CA LYS A 7 -14.96 2.55 0.00
C LYS A 7 -13.75 3.44 0.26
N TYR A 8 -13.64 4.49 -0.54
CA TYR A 8 -12.71 5.57 -0.25
C TYR A 8 -13.11 6.27 1.06
N SER A 9 -12.11 6.62 1.85
CA SER A 9 -12.26 7.60 2.93
C SER A 9 -10.98 8.40 3.06
N GLU A 10 -11.11 9.66 3.47
CA GLU A 10 -9.94 10.46 3.82
C GLU A 10 -9.22 9.84 5.02
N THR A 11 -7.91 10.00 5.05
CA THR A 11 -7.11 9.51 6.17
C THR A 11 -7.24 10.49 7.33
N ASP A 12 -7.60 9.99 8.51
CA ASP A 12 -7.60 10.78 9.73
C ASP A 12 -6.14 11.01 10.15
N THR A 13 -5.77 12.28 10.34
CA THR A 13 -4.41 12.68 10.69
C THR A 13 -4.26 13.01 12.17
N THR A 14 -5.25 12.70 13.00
CA THR A 14 -5.26 12.98 14.43
C THR A 14 -4.94 11.74 15.28
N GLY A 15 -4.33 11.97 16.46
CA GLY A 15 -3.96 10.88 17.37
C GLY A 15 -2.72 10.07 16.91
N PRO A 16 -2.58 8.81 17.37
CA PRO A 16 -1.44 7.97 17.02
C PRO A 16 -1.45 7.65 15.52
N LEU A 17 -0.27 7.52 14.91
CA LEU A 17 -0.16 7.05 13.52
C LEU A 17 -0.50 5.55 13.47
N LYS A 18 -1.62 5.20 12.83
CA LYS A 18 -2.06 3.80 12.70
C LYS A 18 -1.45 3.16 11.46
N ILE A 19 -0.63 2.15 11.67
CA ILE A 19 0.15 1.48 10.61
C ILE A 19 -0.30 0.03 10.49
N LEU A 20 -0.60 -0.41 9.27
CA LEU A 20 -1.00 -1.78 8.95
C LEU A 20 0.08 -2.50 8.13
N HIS A 21 0.41 -3.72 8.55
CA HIS A 21 1.12 -4.70 7.73
C HIS A 21 0.33 -6.01 7.71
N ALA A 22 0.10 -6.58 6.53
CA ALA A 22 -0.69 -7.80 6.38
C ALA A 22 0.00 -8.84 5.46
N PRO A 23 1.03 -9.54 5.96
CA PRO A 23 1.77 -10.46 5.14
C PRO A 23 1.02 -11.78 4.93
N THR A 24 0.90 -12.22 3.67
CA THR A 24 0.47 -13.60 3.36
C THR A 24 1.58 -14.62 3.58
N ASN A 25 2.83 -14.16 3.51
CA ASN A 25 4.03 -14.92 3.83
C ASN A 25 5.08 -13.93 4.34
N ARG A 26 5.59 -14.14 5.56
CA ARG A 26 6.48 -13.20 6.24
C ARG A 26 7.81 -13.01 5.52
N ASP A 27 8.43 -14.10 5.04
CA ASP A 27 9.72 -14.04 4.34
C ASP A 27 9.59 -13.28 3.01
N VAL A 28 8.54 -13.61 2.24
CA VAL A 28 8.26 -12.98 0.95
C VAL A 28 7.94 -11.48 1.12
N LYS A 29 7.28 -11.10 2.21
CA LYS A 29 6.89 -9.71 2.49
C LYS A 29 7.94 -8.93 3.28
N ASN A 30 9.03 -9.60 3.68
CA ASN A 30 10.10 -9.06 4.50
C ASN A 30 9.59 -8.49 5.83
N THR A 31 8.74 -9.25 6.51
CA THR A 31 8.05 -8.81 7.74
C THR A 31 9.00 -8.48 8.88
N GLU A 32 10.13 -9.17 9.03
CA GLU A 32 11.10 -8.85 10.08
C GLU A 32 11.63 -7.41 9.94
N ALA A 33 11.95 -6.97 8.72
CA ALA A 33 12.38 -5.59 8.50
C ALA A 33 11.28 -4.56 8.82
N VAL A 34 10.01 -4.92 8.66
CA VAL A 34 8.88 -4.08 9.10
C VAL A 34 8.85 -3.99 10.62
N LEU A 35 8.94 -5.13 11.32
CA LEU A 35 8.91 -5.18 12.78
C LEU A 35 10.10 -4.45 13.41
N ASP A 36 11.30 -4.58 12.84
CA ASP A 36 12.49 -3.87 13.28
C ASP A 36 12.32 -2.35 13.15
N ALA A 37 11.77 -1.89 12.02
CA ALA A 37 11.52 -0.47 11.80
C ALA A 37 10.46 0.09 12.75
N ILE A 38 9.37 -0.66 13.01
CA ILE A 38 8.33 -0.30 13.98
C ILE A 38 8.92 -0.22 15.39
N SER A 39 9.70 -1.23 15.81
CA SER A 39 10.38 -1.22 17.11
C SER A 39 11.29 0.01 17.27
N GLN A 40 12.04 0.35 16.23
CA GLN A 40 12.91 1.52 16.24
C GLN A 40 12.13 2.83 16.44
N VAL A 41 11.03 3.04 15.71
CA VAL A 41 10.26 4.29 15.86
C VAL A 41 9.49 4.37 17.19
N GLU A 42 9.07 3.24 17.76
CA GLU A 42 8.52 3.19 19.13
C GLU A 42 9.57 3.56 20.17
N MET A 43 10.80 3.04 20.03
CA MET A 43 11.93 3.39 20.90
C MET A 43 12.32 4.87 20.80
N ASP A 44 12.16 5.47 19.62
CA ASP A 44 12.37 6.90 19.39
C ASP A 44 11.23 7.77 19.96
N GLY A 45 10.18 7.15 20.53
CA GLY A 45 9.11 7.82 21.26
C GLY A 45 7.97 8.34 20.39
N LEU A 46 7.82 7.84 19.16
CA LEU A 46 6.71 8.22 18.29
C LEU A 46 5.41 7.56 18.77
N ASP A 47 4.32 8.34 18.75
CA ASP A 47 2.98 7.84 19.09
C ASP A 47 2.39 7.08 17.89
N ILE A 48 2.62 5.77 17.84
CA ILE A 48 2.18 4.90 16.76
C ILE A 48 1.33 3.76 17.28
N GLN A 49 0.42 3.28 16.44
CA GLN A 49 -0.35 2.07 16.66
C GLN A 49 -0.11 1.12 15.50
N PHE A 50 0.68 0.07 15.74
CA PHE A 50 0.98 -0.94 14.73
C PHE A 50 -0.02 -2.12 14.78
N THR A 51 -0.54 -2.49 13.61
CA THR A 51 -1.41 -3.65 13.42
C THR A 51 -0.75 -4.63 12.45
N LEU A 52 -0.38 -5.81 12.95
CA LEU A 52 0.02 -6.95 12.14
C LEU A 52 -1.18 -7.88 11.92
N VAL A 53 -1.56 -8.12 10.67
CA VAL A 53 -2.70 -8.96 10.31
C VAL A 53 -2.24 -10.20 9.55
N GLU A 54 -2.55 -11.38 10.08
CA GLU A 54 -2.19 -12.66 9.49
C GLU A 54 -3.40 -13.62 9.52
N ASN A 55 -3.54 -14.45 8.50
CA ASN A 55 -4.55 -15.53 8.44
C ASN A 55 -6.01 -15.09 8.66
N VAL A 56 -6.38 -13.89 8.19
CA VAL A 56 -7.76 -13.39 8.27
C VAL A 56 -8.52 -13.57 6.96
N GLN A 57 -9.85 -13.50 7.03
CA GLN A 57 -10.68 -13.43 5.84
C GLN A 57 -10.48 -12.09 5.13
N HIS A 58 -10.63 -12.09 3.81
CA HIS A 58 -10.43 -10.88 3.00
C HIS A 58 -11.32 -9.70 3.43
N SER A 59 -12.58 -9.95 3.83
CA SER A 59 -13.48 -8.89 4.33
C SER A 59 -12.97 -8.23 5.62
N GLU A 60 -12.39 -9.01 6.52
CA GLU A 60 -11.75 -8.51 7.75
C GLU A 60 -10.53 -7.65 7.39
N LEU A 61 -9.69 -8.12 6.45
CA LEU A 61 -8.53 -7.36 5.98
C LEU A 61 -8.93 -6.01 5.38
N VAL A 62 -9.99 -5.98 4.57
CA VAL A 62 -10.54 -4.74 3.99
C VAL A 62 -10.99 -3.79 5.10
N GLU A 63 -11.63 -4.28 6.15
CA GLU A 63 -12.01 -3.45 7.30
C GLU A 63 -10.79 -2.90 8.06
N GLN A 64 -9.74 -3.71 8.24
CA GLN A 64 -8.49 -3.26 8.87
C GLN A 64 -7.82 -2.12 8.08
N VAL A 65 -7.81 -2.20 6.74
CA VAL A 65 -7.30 -1.11 5.90
C VAL A 65 -8.06 0.19 6.17
N SER A 66 -9.38 0.14 6.34
CA SER A 66 -10.18 1.34 6.62
C SER A 66 -9.86 1.98 7.99
N LYS A 67 -9.36 1.20 8.95
CA LYS A 67 -9.03 1.67 10.31
C LYS A 67 -7.62 2.24 10.44
N ASN A 68 -6.73 1.94 9.50
CA ASN A 68 -5.34 2.35 9.52
C ASN A 68 -5.06 3.47 8.51
N ASP A 69 -4.01 4.24 8.77
CA ASP A 69 -3.69 5.47 8.03
C ASP A 69 -2.62 5.20 6.96
N LEU A 70 -1.65 4.34 7.30
CA LEU A 70 -0.52 3.93 6.47
C LEU A 70 -0.49 2.41 6.32
N VAL A 71 -0.22 1.93 5.11
CA VAL A 71 -0.03 0.50 4.83
C VAL A 71 1.41 0.25 4.40
N ILE A 72 2.07 -0.68 5.06
CA ILE A 72 3.37 -1.22 4.67
C ILE A 72 3.12 -2.57 4.01
N ASP A 73 3.38 -2.67 2.72
CA ASP A 73 3.30 -3.91 1.95
C ASP A 73 4.68 -4.23 1.33
N TRP A 74 4.80 -5.29 0.52
CA TRP A 74 5.92 -5.65 -0.35
C TRP A 74 7.26 -4.92 -0.11
N LEU A 75 7.83 -5.04 1.09
CA LEU A 75 9.10 -4.36 1.43
C LEU A 75 10.29 -5.18 0.93
N ASN A 76 10.08 -6.36 0.36
CA ASN A 76 11.14 -7.24 -0.09
C ASN A 76 11.80 -6.71 -1.39
N PRO A 77 13.09 -6.33 -1.36
CA PRO A 77 13.80 -5.77 -2.52
C PRO A 77 14.06 -6.79 -3.64
N GLU A 78 14.04 -8.11 -3.33
CA GLU A 78 14.27 -9.15 -4.33
C GLU A 78 13.14 -9.23 -5.36
N PHE A 79 11.91 -8.95 -4.92
CA PHE A 79 10.75 -8.88 -5.81
C PHE A 79 10.60 -7.49 -6.41
N GLY A 80 10.69 -6.45 -5.57
CA GLY A 80 10.66 -5.06 -6.05
C GLY A 80 9.33 -4.66 -6.69
N ILE A 81 8.19 -5.10 -6.15
CA ILE A 81 6.84 -4.95 -6.74
C ILE A 81 5.81 -4.39 -5.75
N TYR A 82 4.64 -4.01 -6.29
CA TYR A 82 3.40 -3.88 -5.52
C TYR A 82 2.37 -4.89 -6.03
N GLY A 83 1.36 -5.22 -5.22
CA GLY A 83 0.39 -6.28 -5.54
C GLY A 83 -1.06 -5.91 -5.22
N VAL A 84 -1.90 -6.95 -5.19
CA VAL A 84 -3.36 -6.80 -4.98
C VAL A 84 -3.67 -6.06 -3.68
N PHE A 85 -3.01 -6.41 -2.57
CA PHE A 85 -3.23 -5.74 -1.29
C PHE A 85 -2.83 -4.25 -1.33
N SER A 86 -1.74 -3.90 -2.02
CA SER A 86 -1.35 -2.51 -2.27
C SER A 86 -2.43 -1.76 -3.07
N ILE A 87 -2.96 -2.39 -4.13
CA ILE A 87 -4.03 -1.82 -4.98
C ILE A 87 -5.31 -1.61 -4.16
N GLU A 88 -5.71 -2.58 -3.36
CA GLU A 88 -6.90 -2.49 -2.50
C GLU A 88 -6.77 -1.41 -1.43
N SER A 89 -5.56 -1.25 -0.87
CA SER A 89 -5.25 -0.20 0.09
C SER A 89 -5.32 1.19 -0.54
N MET A 90 -4.71 1.37 -1.71
CA MET A 90 -4.83 2.60 -2.50
C MET A 90 -6.28 2.89 -2.90
N ALA A 91 -7.06 1.86 -3.27
CA ALA A 91 -8.47 2.00 -3.60
C ALA A 91 -9.30 2.57 -2.43
N GLN A 92 -8.93 2.28 -1.19
CA GLN A 92 -9.57 2.83 0.00
C GLN A 92 -9.03 4.21 0.41
N GLY A 93 -8.06 4.75 -0.32
CA GLY A 93 -7.44 6.05 -0.04
C GLY A 93 -6.28 5.98 0.94
N ARG A 94 -5.68 4.80 1.17
CA ARG A 94 -4.53 4.66 2.07
C ARG A 94 -3.21 4.86 1.34
N THR A 95 -2.29 5.53 2.02
CA THR A 95 -0.91 5.63 1.56
C THR A 95 -0.24 4.28 1.72
N VAL A 96 0.50 3.85 0.70
CA VAL A 96 1.17 2.55 0.67
C VAL A 96 2.68 2.73 0.50
N ILE A 97 3.44 2.03 1.32
CA ILE A 97 4.89 1.86 1.20
C ILE A 97 5.18 0.47 0.63
N CYS A 98 6.08 0.41 -0.35
CA CYS A 98 6.66 -0.82 -0.89
C CYS A 98 8.14 -0.59 -1.23
N THR A 99 8.86 -1.66 -1.53
CA THR A 99 10.14 -1.58 -2.24
C THR A 99 9.87 -1.85 -3.72
N LEU A 100 10.12 -0.87 -4.60
CA LEU A 100 9.91 -1.01 -6.04
C LEU A 100 11.24 -0.96 -6.81
N THR A 101 11.36 -1.78 -7.85
CA THR A 101 12.56 -1.78 -8.71
C THR A 101 12.37 -0.91 -9.96
N ASP A 102 13.39 -0.12 -10.31
CA ASP A 102 13.35 0.80 -11.44
C ASP A 102 13.19 0.10 -12.79
N SER A 103 13.68 -1.13 -12.93
CA SER A 103 13.56 -1.88 -14.20
C SER A 103 12.10 -2.19 -14.55
N LEU A 104 11.22 -2.29 -13.55
CA LEU A 104 9.79 -2.47 -13.73
C LEU A 104 9.04 -1.13 -13.72
N TYR A 105 9.43 -0.22 -12.82
CA TYR A 105 8.58 0.93 -12.50
C TYR A 105 9.18 2.31 -12.81
N GLY A 106 10.46 2.42 -13.16
CA GLY A 106 11.18 3.70 -13.27
C GLY A 106 10.68 4.67 -14.35
N LYS A 107 9.74 4.24 -15.21
CA LYS A 107 9.08 5.08 -16.23
C LYS A 107 7.70 5.57 -15.80
N TYR A 108 7.18 5.11 -14.67
CA TYR A 108 5.84 5.40 -14.21
C TYR A 108 5.91 6.31 -12.98
N ASP A 109 5.04 7.32 -12.95
CA ASP A 109 4.79 8.09 -11.75
C ASP A 109 3.76 7.33 -10.90
N LEU A 110 4.24 6.60 -9.89
CA LEU A 110 3.41 5.79 -9.02
C LEU A 110 3.08 6.56 -7.73
N PRO A 111 1.85 6.48 -7.22
CA PRO A 111 1.47 7.10 -5.95
C PRO A 111 1.99 6.34 -4.72
N ILE A 112 2.72 5.24 -4.91
CA ILE A 112 3.34 4.42 -3.87
C ILE A 112 4.64 5.08 -3.42
N ILE A 113 4.87 5.13 -2.11
CA ILE A 113 6.15 5.56 -1.54
C ILE A 113 7.12 4.38 -1.66
N SER A 114 8.04 4.44 -2.62
CA SER A 114 9.09 3.42 -2.80
C SER A 114 10.30 3.73 -1.92
N ILE A 115 10.71 2.78 -1.08
CA ILE A 115 11.90 2.88 -0.23
C ILE A 115 12.66 1.55 -0.18
N GLN A 116 13.88 1.54 0.36
CA GLN A 116 14.52 0.30 0.77
C GLN A 116 14.15 -0.04 2.23
N PRO A 117 14.21 -1.33 2.64
CA PRO A 117 13.83 -1.74 4.00
C PRO A 117 14.54 -0.94 5.11
N GLY A 118 15.83 -0.64 4.92
CA GLY A 118 16.64 0.09 5.90
C GLY A 118 16.20 1.55 6.10
N ASP A 119 15.42 2.10 5.17
CA ASP A 119 14.90 3.48 5.23
C ASP A 119 13.48 3.55 5.81
N LEU A 120 12.89 2.41 6.20
CA LEU A 120 11.50 2.39 6.65
C LEU A 120 11.28 3.20 7.91
N ALA A 121 12.14 3.07 8.92
CA ALA A 121 12.02 3.83 10.17
C ALA A 121 12.10 5.35 9.91
N SER A 122 13.07 5.80 9.12
CA SER A 122 13.22 7.23 8.79
C SER A 122 12.03 7.76 7.98
N LYS A 123 11.50 6.95 7.06
CA LYS A 123 10.30 7.31 6.29
C LYS A 123 9.05 7.38 7.17
N ILE A 124 8.88 6.43 8.11
CA ILE A 124 7.78 6.50 9.09
C ILE A 124 7.92 7.78 9.93
N THR A 125 9.12 8.15 10.36
CA THR A 125 9.35 9.40 11.11
C THR A 125 9.07 10.66 10.28
N GLU A 126 9.38 10.67 8.98
CA GLU A 126 9.02 11.77 8.08
C GLU A 126 7.49 11.92 7.99
N ILE A 127 6.78 10.82 7.71
CA ILE A 127 5.32 10.77 7.71
C ILE A 127 4.77 11.13 9.10
N TYR A 128 5.52 10.77 10.16
CA TYR A 128 5.18 11.09 11.53
C TYR A 128 5.17 12.62 11.78
N ASN A 129 6.06 13.36 11.14
CA ASN A 129 6.16 14.81 11.32
C ASN A 129 5.32 15.60 10.33
N ASP A 130 5.02 15.03 9.16
CA ASP A 130 4.17 15.64 8.14
C ASP A 130 3.05 14.67 7.72
N ARG A 131 1.91 14.74 8.44
CA ARG A 131 0.74 13.90 8.15
C ARG A 131 0.06 14.24 6.82
N GLN A 132 0.30 15.41 6.23
CA GLN A 132 -0.40 15.83 5.01
C GLN A 132 -0.10 14.87 3.85
N ILE A 133 1.10 14.27 3.85
CA ILE A 133 1.50 13.26 2.87
C ILE A 133 0.50 12.09 2.79
N LEU A 134 -0.14 11.71 3.90
CA LEU A 134 -1.08 10.60 3.96
C LEU A 134 -2.35 10.88 3.16
N ALA A 135 -2.86 12.10 3.26
CA ALA A 135 -4.04 12.54 2.52
C ALA A 135 -3.71 12.69 1.02
N ASP A 136 -2.59 13.33 0.70
CA ASP A 136 -2.18 13.63 -0.67
C ASP A 136 -1.87 12.34 -1.47
N ARG A 137 -1.05 11.45 -0.88
CA ARG A 137 -0.72 10.16 -1.49
C ARG A 137 -1.90 9.20 -1.48
N GLY A 138 -2.72 9.21 -0.44
CA GLY A 138 -3.95 8.43 -0.37
C GLY A 138 -4.93 8.78 -1.50
N LYS A 139 -5.17 10.08 -1.73
CA LYS A 139 -6.01 10.55 -2.85
C LYS A 139 -5.41 10.19 -4.21
N SER A 140 -4.10 10.41 -4.39
CA SER A 140 -3.40 10.07 -5.63
C SER A 140 -3.43 8.56 -5.92
N GLY A 141 -3.30 7.74 -4.87
CA GLY A 141 -3.44 6.28 -4.90
C GLY A 141 -4.81 5.85 -5.38
N HIS A 142 -5.86 6.42 -4.78
CA HIS A 142 -7.23 6.14 -5.18
C HIS A 142 -7.47 6.46 -6.67
N ASP A 143 -7.08 7.66 -7.12
CA ASP A 143 -7.27 8.09 -8.50
C ASP A 143 -6.50 7.20 -9.49
N PHE A 144 -5.27 6.81 -9.14
CA PHE A 144 -4.47 5.87 -9.92
C PHE A 144 -5.15 4.52 -10.07
N VAL A 145 -5.72 3.97 -9.00
CA VAL A 145 -6.44 2.69 -9.05
C VAL A 145 -7.67 2.77 -9.93
N GLN A 146 -8.48 3.83 -9.80
CA GLN A 146 -9.66 4.02 -10.66
C GLN A 146 -9.29 4.12 -12.14
N LYS A 147 -8.13 4.71 -12.45
CA LYS A 147 -7.66 4.90 -13.82
C LYS A 147 -7.02 3.65 -14.43
N TYR A 148 -6.17 2.94 -13.68
CA TYR A 148 -5.30 1.90 -14.23
C TYR A 148 -5.62 0.47 -13.78
N HIS A 149 -6.39 0.32 -12.70
CA HIS A 149 -6.70 -0.98 -12.09
C HIS A 149 -8.20 -1.29 -12.08
N ASN A 150 -9.00 -0.52 -12.82
CA ASN A 150 -10.42 -0.81 -13.01
C ASN A 150 -10.59 -2.12 -13.81
N PRO A 151 -11.17 -3.18 -13.22
CA PRO A 151 -11.26 -4.49 -13.87
C PRO A 151 -12.09 -4.46 -15.16
N MET A 152 -13.08 -3.56 -15.26
CA MET A 152 -13.92 -3.44 -16.44
C MET A 152 -13.14 -2.87 -17.63
N GLU A 153 -12.32 -1.85 -17.39
CA GLU A 153 -11.48 -1.24 -18.43
C GLU A 153 -10.36 -2.19 -18.89
N SER A 154 -9.76 -2.93 -17.95
CA SER A 154 -8.81 -3.99 -18.28
C SER A 154 -9.44 -5.09 -19.14
N ALA A 155 -10.65 -5.54 -18.80
CA ALA A 155 -11.35 -6.56 -19.57
C ALA A 155 -11.68 -6.11 -21.01
N LYS A 156 -12.14 -4.87 -21.18
CA LYS A 156 -12.40 -4.29 -22.51
C LYS A 156 -11.14 -4.29 -23.38
N THR A 157 -10.02 -3.81 -22.84
CA THR A 157 -8.73 -3.74 -23.54
C THR A 157 -8.27 -5.13 -24.01
N VAL A 158 -8.39 -6.14 -23.14
CA VAL A 158 -8.05 -7.52 -23.50
C VAL A 158 -8.96 -8.04 -24.61
N ILE A 159 -10.28 -7.87 -24.49
CA ILE A 159 -11.24 -8.31 -25.52
C ILE A 159 -10.94 -7.66 -26.88
N GLU A 160 -10.66 -6.37 -26.90
CA GLU A 160 -10.28 -5.65 -28.13
C GLU A 160 -9.01 -6.22 -28.75
N ARG A 161 -8.00 -6.54 -27.94
CA ARG A 161 -6.77 -7.16 -28.43
C ARG A 161 -7.02 -8.54 -29.00
N TYR A 162 -7.85 -9.36 -28.36
CA TYR A 162 -8.24 -10.67 -28.88
C TYR A 162 -8.99 -10.54 -30.22
N LYS A 163 -9.94 -9.60 -30.32
CA LYS A 163 -10.66 -9.32 -31.58
C LYS A 163 -9.71 -8.91 -32.70
N ALA A 164 -8.68 -8.11 -32.41
CA ALA A 164 -7.72 -7.67 -33.42
C ALA A 164 -6.76 -8.77 -33.89
N VAL A 165 -6.57 -9.82 -33.10
CA VAL A 165 -5.68 -10.95 -33.45
C VAL A 165 -6.46 -12.11 -34.08
N LEU A 166 -7.72 -12.30 -33.70
CA LEU A 166 -8.55 -13.44 -34.11
C LEU A 166 -9.59 -13.09 -35.20
N GLY A 167 -9.83 -11.80 -35.47
CA GLY A 167 -10.67 -11.31 -36.56
C GLY A 167 -9.84 -10.87 -37.76
#